data_AF-A0A830E6Y0-F1
#
_entry.id   AF-A0A830E6Y0-F1
#
_cell.length_a   1.000
_cell.length_b   1.000
_cell.length_c   1.000
_cell.angle_alpha   90.00
_cell.angle_beta   90.00
_cell.angle_gamma   90.00
#
_symmetry.space_group_name_H-M   'P 1'
#
loop_
_entity.id
_entity.type
_entity.pdbx_description
1 polymer ?
#
loop_
_entity_poly.entity_id
_entity_poly.type
_entity_poly.pdbx_seq_one_letter_code
_entity_poly.pdbx_strand_id
1 'polypeptide(L)'
;MLPEVSIGRGRFKALPSKYALLFMTWYSRGSSISLYRLLLITYLASHIVRYVFEQPPINSKSILSDLSDLVSEGLIELRTINNRLMVRVTDRGRQLIGELYGMSNEYVLFGGYLIVKLRDLFNELMRLVNAYQNMDAAVLLSVALREMSLKESGIEGDALRDLALDLRIPCENVLG
;
A
#
# COMPACT_ATOMS: atom_id res chain seq x y z
N MET A 1 3.99 -21.96 5.59
CA MET A 1 4.92 -22.07 4.44
C MET A 1 4.26 -21.46 3.21
N LEU A 2 4.97 -20.58 2.49
CA LEU A 2 4.50 -20.05 1.21
C LEU A 2 4.45 -21.18 0.16
N PRO A 3 3.43 -21.22 -0.72
CA PRO A 3 3.39 -22.20 -1.80
C PRO A 3 4.53 -21.96 -2.80
N GLU A 4 5.05 -23.03 -3.40
CA GLU A 4 6.05 -22.94 -4.47
C GLU A 4 5.41 -23.01 -5.85
N VAL A 5 5.93 -22.21 -6.78
CA VAL A 5 5.49 -22.15 -8.17
C VAL A 5 6.71 -22.33 -9.09
N SER A 6 6.54 -23.14 -10.13
CA SER A 6 7.57 -23.34 -11.16
C SER A 6 7.30 -22.41 -12.35
N ILE A 7 8.29 -21.59 -12.71
CA ILE A 7 8.25 -20.71 -13.89
C ILE A 7 9.46 -21.06 -14.75
N GLY A 8 9.20 -21.69 -15.91
CA GLY A 8 10.27 -22.23 -16.76
C GLY A 8 11.13 -23.23 -16.00
N ARG A 9 12.42 -22.94 -15.83
CA ARG A 9 13.38 -23.76 -15.06
C ARG A 9 13.57 -23.33 -13.61
N GLY A 10 12.96 -22.22 -13.19
CA GLY A 10 13.09 -21.68 -11.82
C GLY A 10 11.94 -22.12 -10.91
N ARG A 11 12.22 -22.28 -9.62
CA ARG A 11 11.22 -22.48 -8.55
C ARG A 11 11.23 -21.27 -7.63
N PHE A 12 10.06 -20.70 -7.39
CA PHE A 12 9.89 -19.50 -6.57
C PHE A 12 8.80 -19.73 -5.54
N LYS A 13 9.00 -19.22 -4.33
CA LYS A 13 7.91 -19.10 -3.36
C LYS A 13 6.96 -18.00 -3.83
N ALA A 14 5.66 -18.28 -3.88
CA ALA A 14 4.65 -17.30 -4.22
C ALA A 14 4.26 -16.47 -3.00
N LEU A 15 4.43 -15.16 -3.13
CA LEU A 15 4.12 -14.17 -2.10
C LEU A 15 2.82 -13.42 -2.50
N PRO A 16 1.71 -13.65 -1.81
CA PRO A 16 0.45 -12.94 -2.07
C PRO A 16 0.59 -11.42 -1.96
N SER A 17 -0.14 -10.67 -2.81
CA SER A 17 -0.18 -9.20 -2.80
C SER A 17 -0.58 -8.62 -1.44
N LYS A 18 -1.51 -9.28 -0.73
CA LYS A 18 -1.95 -8.86 0.61
C LYS A 18 -0.81 -8.71 1.61
N TYR A 19 0.28 -9.45 1.47
CA TYR A 19 1.43 -9.30 2.38
C TYR A 19 2.19 -8.00 2.19
N ALA A 20 2.03 -7.32 1.05
CA ALA A 20 2.48 -5.93 0.93
C ALA A 20 1.66 -4.99 1.81
N LEU A 21 0.33 -5.19 1.94
CA LEU A 21 -0.52 -4.41 2.84
C LEU A 21 -0.13 -4.63 4.31
N LEU A 22 0.12 -5.89 4.68
CA LEU A 22 0.64 -6.25 6.01
C LEU A 22 1.98 -5.56 6.28
N PHE A 23 2.92 -5.65 5.34
CA PHE A 23 4.25 -5.05 5.47
C PHE A 23 4.18 -3.52 5.59
N MET A 24 3.39 -2.86 4.72
CA MET A 24 3.21 -1.40 4.78
C MET A 24 2.57 -0.95 6.10
N THR A 25 1.60 -1.71 6.60
CA THR A 25 0.99 -1.45 7.92
C THR A 25 2.00 -1.68 9.04
N TRP A 26 2.79 -2.76 8.99
CA TRP A 26 3.80 -3.08 10.00
C TRP A 26 4.86 -2.00 10.12
N TYR A 27 5.34 -1.51 8.97
CA TYR A 27 6.39 -0.50 8.88
C TYR A 27 5.90 0.92 9.21
N SER A 28 4.58 1.15 9.16
CA SER A 28 3.99 2.42 9.57
C SER A 28 4.23 2.71 11.06
N ARG A 29 4.13 3.99 11.46
CA ARG A 29 4.35 4.43 12.84
C ARG A 29 3.46 3.68 13.83
N GLY A 30 4.09 2.97 14.77
CA GLY A 30 3.38 2.15 15.76
C GLY A 30 2.74 0.88 15.18
N SER A 31 3.13 0.49 13.96
CA SER A 31 2.54 -0.61 13.19
C SER A 31 1.01 -0.48 13.05
N SER A 32 0.56 0.76 12.85
CA SER A 32 -0.84 1.16 12.79
C SER A 32 -1.00 2.32 11.84
N ILE A 33 -1.99 2.24 10.93
CA ILE A 33 -2.25 3.27 9.93
C ILE A 33 -3.76 3.41 9.71
N SER A 34 -4.23 4.62 9.40
CA SER A 34 -5.64 4.80 9.02
C SER A 34 -5.89 4.13 7.67
N LEU A 35 -7.08 3.52 7.51
CA LEU A 35 -7.43 2.78 6.29
C LEU A 35 -7.27 3.64 5.03
N TYR A 36 -7.76 4.89 5.06
CA TYR A 36 -7.65 5.78 3.91
C TYR A 36 -6.18 6.09 3.53
N ARG A 37 -5.27 6.18 4.50
CA ARG A 37 -3.84 6.38 4.23
C ARG A 37 -3.24 5.14 3.61
N LEU A 38 -3.58 3.96 4.12
CA LEU A 38 -3.12 2.70 3.52
C LEU A 38 -3.59 2.59 2.07
N LEU A 39 -4.85 2.93 1.77
CA LEU A 39 -5.38 2.94 0.41
C LEU A 39 -4.62 3.93 -0.51
N LEU A 40 -4.41 5.17 -0.06
CA LEU A 40 -3.64 6.18 -0.80
C LEU A 40 -2.21 5.74 -1.07
N ILE A 41 -1.50 5.24 -0.05
CA ILE A 41 -0.13 4.76 -0.19
C ILE A 41 -0.06 3.56 -1.13
N THR A 42 -1.03 2.64 -1.04
CA THR A 42 -1.11 1.47 -1.94
C THR A 42 -1.36 1.90 -3.38
N TYR A 43 -2.22 2.91 -3.60
CA TYR A 43 -2.43 3.48 -4.93
C TYR A 43 -1.14 4.08 -5.51
N LEU A 44 -0.40 4.85 -4.71
CA LEU A 44 0.91 5.40 -5.11
C LEU A 44 1.96 4.28 -5.31
N ALA A 45 1.79 3.14 -4.66
CA ALA A 45 2.57 1.92 -4.87
C ALA A 45 2.09 1.06 -6.06
N SER A 46 1.13 1.50 -6.87
CA SER A 46 0.50 0.68 -7.93
C SER A 46 1.46 0.13 -8.99
N HIS A 47 2.62 0.77 -9.17
CA HIS A 47 3.69 0.28 -10.05
C HIS A 47 4.36 -1.00 -9.53
N ILE A 48 4.26 -1.26 -8.22
CA ILE A 48 4.76 -2.47 -7.55
C ILE A 48 3.59 -3.40 -7.25
N VAL A 49 2.56 -2.87 -6.58
CA VAL A 49 1.42 -3.61 -6.07
C VAL A 49 0.24 -3.39 -7.00
N ARG A 50 0.09 -4.29 -7.97
CA ARG A 50 -0.97 -4.22 -8.98
C ARG A 50 -2.33 -4.59 -8.40
N TYR A 51 -2.98 -3.62 -7.77
CA TYR A 51 -4.42 -3.65 -7.51
C TYR A 51 -5.19 -2.88 -8.57
N VAL A 52 -6.42 -3.32 -8.81
CA VAL A 52 -7.39 -2.59 -9.63
C VAL A 52 -8.17 -1.63 -8.73
N PHE A 53 -8.36 -0.40 -9.17
CA PHE A 53 -9.13 0.62 -8.47
C PHE A 53 -10.39 0.90 -9.29
N GLU A 54 -11.58 0.64 -8.73
CA GLU A 54 -12.83 0.74 -9.50
C GLU A 54 -13.30 2.18 -9.66
N GLN A 55 -13.09 3.01 -8.64
CA GLN A 55 -13.35 4.44 -8.67
C GLN A 55 -12.16 5.14 -8.04
N PRO A 56 -11.34 5.80 -8.88
CA PRO A 56 -10.26 6.61 -8.38
C PRO A 56 -10.79 7.74 -7.47
N PRO A 57 -10.00 8.18 -6.48
CA PRO A 57 -8.57 7.87 -6.37
C PRO A 57 -8.20 6.66 -5.48
N ILE A 58 -9.14 6.00 -4.80
CA ILE A 58 -8.74 5.17 -3.64
C ILE A 58 -9.60 3.95 -3.30
N ASN A 59 -10.75 3.74 -3.95
CA ASN A 59 -11.52 2.54 -3.65
C ASN A 59 -11.02 1.36 -4.49
N SER A 60 -10.74 0.24 -3.81
CA SER A 60 -10.34 -1.01 -4.44
C SER A 60 -10.99 -2.16 -3.67
N LYS A 61 -11.97 -2.83 -4.27
CA LYS A 61 -12.59 -4.01 -3.65
C LYS A 61 -11.56 -5.11 -3.43
N SER A 62 -10.57 -5.23 -4.32
CA SER A 62 -9.47 -6.19 -4.14
C SER A 62 -8.64 -5.89 -2.89
N ILE A 63 -8.32 -4.63 -2.60
CA ILE A 63 -7.60 -4.27 -1.36
C ILE A 63 -8.47 -4.56 -0.14
N LEU A 64 -9.76 -4.21 -0.19
CA LEU A 64 -10.67 -4.47 0.94
C LEU A 64 -10.86 -5.97 1.21
N SER A 65 -10.91 -6.80 0.15
CA SER A 65 -10.91 -8.26 0.26
C SER A 65 -9.62 -8.77 0.89
N ASP A 66 -8.47 -8.31 0.40
CA ASP A 66 -7.16 -8.71 0.93
C ASP A 66 -6.99 -8.29 2.40
N LEU A 67 -7.52 -7.13 2.81
CA LEU A 67 -7.57 -6.71 4.21
C LEU A 67 -8.49 -7.61 5.04
N SER A 68 -9.66 -7.98 4.51
CA SER A 68 -10.56 -8.93 5.17
C SER A 68 -9.89 -10.29 5.38
N ASP A 69 -9.11 -10.77 4.41
CA ASP A 69 -8.33 -12.00 4.53
C ASP A 69 -7.23 -11.89 5.58
N LEU A 70 -6.52 -10.76 5.65
CA LEU A 70 -5.51 -10.55 6.69
C LEU A 70 -6.14 -10.49 8.10
N VAL A 71 -7.37 -9.98 8.23
CA VAL A 71 -8.15 -10.00 9.47
C VAL A 71 -8.54 -11.43 9.83
N SER A 72 -9.06 -12.21 8.86
CA SER A 72 -9.49 -13.60 9.10
C SER A 72 -8.32 -14.52 9.45
N GLU A 73 -7.13 -14.26 8.90
CA GLU A 73 -5.88 -14.92 9.25
C GLU A 73 -5.31 -14.45 10.61
N GLY A 74 -5.87 -13.40 11.20
CA GLY A 74 -5.45 -12.82 12.47
C GLY A 74 -4.10 -12.10 12.40
N LEU A 75 -3.70 -11.62 11.21
CA LEU A 75 -2.44 -10.90 10.97
C LEU A 75 -2.58 -9.40 11.20
N ILE A 76 -3.78 -8.86 11.00
CA ILE A 76 -4.15 -7.48 11.31
C ILE A 76 -5.46 -7.44 12.09
N GLU A 77 -5.75 -6.30 12.69
CA GLU A 77 -7.03 -5.97 13.29
C GLU A 77 -7.51 -4.60 12.78
N LEU A 78 -8.83 -4.45 12.70
CA LEU A 78 -9.48 -3.18 12.39
C LEU A 78 -10.06 -2.59 13.67
N ARG A 79 -9.75 -1.32 13.95
CA ARG A 79 -10.29 -0.60 15.12
C ARG A 79 -10.72 0.80 14.73
N THR A 80 -11.80 1.28 15.32
CA THR A 80 -12.20 2.68 15.19
C THR A 80 -11.58 3.49 16.33
N ILE A 81 -10.74 4.47 16.00
CA ILE A 81 -10.12 5.39 16.97
C ILE A 81 -10.44 6.81 16.51
N ASN A 82 -11.04 7.63 17.37
CA ASN A 82 -11.44 9.01 17.04
C ASN A 82 -12.26 9.09 15.73
N ASN A 83 -13.26 8.22 15.58
CA ASN A 83 -14.10 8.08 14.37
C ASN A 83 -13.33 7.77 13.07
N ARG A 84 -12.10 7.28 13.17
CA ARG A 84 -11.28 6.85 12.02
C ARG A 84 -11.05 5.36 12.10
N LEU A 85 -11.28 4.67 10.98
CA LEU A 85 -10.95 3.26 10.85
C LEU A 85 -9.43 3.10 10.71
N MET A 86 -8.84 2.38 11.65
CA MET A 86 -7.42 2.09 11.76
C MET A 86 -7.16 0.61 11.48
N VAL A 87 -6.07 0.35 10.76
CA VAL A 87 -5.52 -0.97 10.51
C VAL A 87 -4.29 -1.13 11.38
N ARG A 88 -4.24 -2.17 12.22
CA ARG A 88 -3.11 -2.43 13.12
C ARG A 88 -2.61 -3.86 12.95
N VAL A 89 -1.29 -4.03 13.00
CA VAL A 89 -0.66 -5.35 12.92
C VAL A 89 -0.74 -6.06 14.28
N THR A 90 -1.12 -7.33 14.28
CA THR A 90 -1.14 -8.20 15.46
C THR A 90 0.23 -8.81 15.72
N ASP A 91 0.42 -9.46 16.87
CA ASP A 91 1.68 -10.18 17.15
C ASP A 91 1.94 -11.33 16.17
N ARG A 92 0.88 -12.03 15.74
CA ARG A 92 0.97 -13.05 14.69
C ARG A 92 1.41 -12.43 13.36
N GLY A 93 0.89 -11.26 13.00
CA GLY A 93 1.34 -10.50 11.84
C GLY A 93 2.83 -10.14 11.92
N ARG A 94 3.31 -9.71 13.10
CA ARG A 94 4.73 -9.43 13.34
C ARG A 94 5.61 -10.68 13.18
N GLN A 95 5.16 -11.82 13.70
CA GLN A 95 5.86 -13.10 13.55
C GLN A 95 6.02 -13.47 12.08
N LEU A 96 4.94 -13.40 11.29
CA LEU A 96 4.99 -13.65 9.86
C LEU A 96 5.95 -12.70 9.13
N ILE A 97 5.97 -11.42 9.48
CA ILE A 97 6.94 -10.47 8.93
C ILE A 97 8.38 -10.88 9.29
N GLY A 98 8.63 -11.35 10.52
CA GLY A 98 9.93 -11.90 10.92
C GLY A 98 10.36 -13.09 10.06
N GLU A 99 9.45 -14.02 9.77
CA GLU A 99 9.69 -15.16 8.86
C GLU A 99 10.05 -14.67 7.45
N LEU A 100 9.33 -13.67 6.93
CA LEU A 100 9.60 -13.08 5.63
C LEU A 100 10.97 -12.37 5.60
N TYR A 101 11.38 -11.70 6.67
CA TYR A 101 12.74 -11.14 6.77
C TYR A 101 13.83 -12.21 6.76
N GLY A 102 13.55 -13.38 7.36
CA GLY A 102 14.43 -14.55 7.27
C GLY A 102 14.68 -15.00 5.82
N MET A 103 13.73 -14.73 4.92
CA MET A 103 13.82 -15.02 3.49
C MET A 103 14.24 -13.80 2.63
N SER A 104 14.69 -12.70 3.24
CA SER A 104 14.93 -11.42 2.54
C SER A 104 15.86 -11.52 1.32
N ASN A 105 16.80 -12.48 1.31
CA ASN A 105 17.72 -12.69 0.19
C ASN A 105 17.17 -13.58 -0.94
N GLU A 106 15.99 -14.18 -0.77
CA GLU A 106 15.37 -15.05 -1.76
C GLU A 106 14.63 -14.25 -2.84
N TYR A 107 14.55 -14.82 -4.05
CA TYR A 107 13.64 -14.35 -5.10
C TYR A 107 12.27 -15.00 -4.92
N VAL A 108 11.22 -14.19 -4.97
CA VAL A 108 9.83 -14.61 -4.81
C VAL A 108 8.99 -14.20 -6.01
N LEU A 109 7.92 -14.95 -6.28
CA LEU A 109 6.87 -14.55 -7.20
C LEU A 109 5.83 -13.73 -6.44
N PHE A 110 5.93 -12.40 -6.51
CA PHE A 110 5.01 -11.47 -5.88
C PHE A 110 3.75 -11.25 -6.72
N GLY A 111 2.59 -11.42 -6.10
CA GLY A 111 1.27 -11.16 -6.69
C GLY A 111 0.93 -12.00 -7.93
N GLY A 112 1.73 -13.02 -8.25
CA GLY A 112 1.57 -13.85 -9.44
C GLY A 112 2.12 -13.24 -10.74
N TYR A 113 2.77 -12.07 -10.70
CA TYR A 113 3.25 -11.37 -11.91
C TYR A 113 4.67 -10.83 -11.84
N LEU A 114 5.27 -10.72 -10.64
CA LEU A 114 6.59 -10.08 -10.47
C LEU A 114 7.57 -11.04 -9.78
N ILE A 115 8.68 -11.38 -10.44
CA ILE A 115 9.81 -12.05 -9.79
C ILE A 115 10.74 -10.98 -9.24
N VAL A 116 10.90 -10.94 -7.92
CA VAL A 116 11.68 -9.89 -7.24
C VAL A 116 12.41 -10.46 -6.04
N LYS A 117 13.57 -9.89 -5.71
CA LYS A 117 14.26 -10.19 -4.46
C LYS A 117 13.49 -9.55 -3.31
N LEU A 118 13.16 -10.35 -2.29
CA LEU A 118 12.23 -9.92 -1.24
C LEU A 118 12.71 -8.66 -0.50
N ARG A 119 14.01 -8.55 -0.23
CA ARG A 119 14.62 -7.35 0.34
C ARG A 119 14.38 -6.10 -0.49
N ASP A 120 14.45 -6.20 -1.81
CA ASP A 120 14.33 -5.04 -2.70
C ASP A 120 12.86 -4.58 -2.77
N LEU A 121 11.92 -5.53 -2.78
CA LEU A 121 10.48 -5.25 -2.59
C LEU A 121 10.22 -4.52 -1.27
N PHE A 122 10.75 -5.04 -0.16
CA PHE A 122 10.59 -4.42 1.16
C PHE A 122 11.21 -3.02 1.22
N ASN A 123 12.41 -2.83 0.67
CA ASN A 123 13.05 -1.51 0.62
C ASN A 123 12.18 -0.49 -0.12
N GLU A 124 11.59 -0.90 -1.24
CA GLU A 124 10.74 -0.01 -2.02
C GLU A 124 9.42 0.31 -1.30
N LEU A 125 8.76 -0.69 -0.69
CA LEU A 125 7.58 -0.44 0.15
C LEU A 125 7.90 0.45 1.36
N MET A 126 9.06 0.25 2.01
CA MET A 126 9.52 1.12 3.11
C MET A 126 9.71 2.57 2.64
N ARG A 127 10.30 2.77 1.46
CA ARG A 127 10.51 4.09 0.86
C ARG A 127 9.18 4.83 0.67
N LEU A 128 8.18 4.15 0.12
CA LEU A 128 6.84 4.71 -0.09
C LEU A 128 6.13 5.02 1.23
N VAL A 129 6.15 4.09 2.18
CA VAL A 129 5.53 4.32 3.49
C VAL A 129 6.20 5.49 4.21
N ASN A 130 7.54 5.58 4.20
CA ASN A 130 8.26 6.71 4.81
C ASN A 130 7.92 8.04 4.16
N ALA A 131 7.81 8.08 2.82
CA ALA A 131 7.47 9.30 2.11
C ALA A 131 6.08 9.82 2.52
N TYR A 132 5.10 8.93 2.64
CA TYR A 132 3.69 9.33 2.66
C TYR A 132 2.99 9.20 4.02
N GLN A 133 3.45 8.35 4.94
CA GLN A 133 2.71 8.02 6.16
C GLN A 133 2.44 9.23 7.07
N ASN A 134 3.36 10.20 7.09
CA ASN A 134 3.29 11.40 7.93
C ASN A 134 2.82 12.66 7.18
N MET A 135 2.57 12.59 5.86
CA MET A 135 2.08 13.75 5.11
C MET A 135 0.69 14.16 5.59
N ASP A 136 0.33 15.44 5.46
CA ASP A 136 -1.06 15.86 5.70
C ASP A 136 -2.02 15.09 4.77
N ALA A 137 -3.24 14.83 5.24
CA ALA A 137 -4.21 14.02 4.48
C ALA A 137 -4.61 14.70 3.16
N ALA A 138 -4.76 16.03 3.14
CA ALA A 138 -5.07 16.78 1.93
C ALA A 138 -3.90 16.74 0.94
N VAL A 139 -2.66 16.86 1.45
CA VAL A 139 -1.44 16.76 0.62
C VAL A 139 -1.30 15.35 0.03
N LEU A 140 -1.51 14.29 0.82
CA LEU A 140 -1.43 12.92 0.33
C LEU A 140 -2.49 12.66 -0.75
N LEU A 141 -3.72 13.15 -0.55
CA LEU A 141 -4.79 13.07 -1.54
C LEU A 141 -4.44 13.85 -2.81
N SER A 142 -3.87 15.06 -2.67
CA SER A 142 -3.38 15.85 -3.79
C SER A 142 -2.36 15.09 -4.64
N VAL A 143 -1.37 14.43 -4.01
CA VAL A 143 -0.39 13.62 -4.75
C VAL A 143 -1.07 12.48 -5.49
N ALA A 144 -2.01 11.76 -4.87
CA ALA A 144 -2.74 10.67 -5.51
C ALA A 144 -3.59 11.15 -6.71
N LEU A 145 -4.29 12.27 -6.56
CA LEU A 145 -5.08 12.88 -7.63
C LEU A 145 -4.19 13.38 -8.78
N ARG A 146 -3.01 13.91 -8.46
CA ARG A 146 -2.03 14.32 -9.48
C ARG A 146 -1.49 13.13 -10.26
N GLU A 147 -1.15 12.03 -9.60
CA GLU A 147 -0.70 10.80 -10.28
C GLU A 147 -1.81 10.22 -11.17
N MET A 148 -3.07 10.37 -10.75
CA MET A 148 -4.21 9.96 -11.55
C MET A 148 -4.42 10.85 -12.77
N SER A 149 -4.31 12.18 -12.63
CA SER A 149 -4.49 13.09 -13.76
C SER A 149 -3.45 12.94 -14.86
N LEU A 150 -2.31 12.32 -14.56
CA LEU A 150 -1.32 11.95 -15.57
C LEU A 150 -1.72 10.69 -16.36
N LYS A 151 -2.61 9.85 -15.81
CA LYS A 151 -3.13 8.64 -16.45
C LYS A 151 -4.41 8.91 -17.24
N GLU A 152 -5.25 9.81 -16.75
CA GLU A 152 -6.46 10.25 -17.45
C GLU A 152 -6.15 11.40 -18.42
N SER A 153 -6.62 11.30 -19.66
CA SER A 153 -6.48 12.37 -20.66
C SER A 153 -7.78 13.18 -20.81
N GLY A 154 -7.66 14.47 -21.16
CA GLY A 154 -8.81 15.33 -21.42
C GLY A 154 -9.42 15.95 -20.16
N ILE A 155 -10.73 16.23 -20.20
CA ILE A 155 -11.44 17.03 -19.18
C ILE A 155 -11.31 16.41 -17.78
N GLU A 156 -11.37 15.09 -17.67
CA GLU A 156 -11.24 14.38 -16.39
C GLU A 156 -9.84 14.58 -15.79
N GLY A 157 -8.79 14.43 -16.61
CA GLY A 157 -7.42 14.70 -16.19
C GLY A 157 -7.22 16.15 -15.73
N ASP A 158 -7.75 17.12 -16.47
CA ASP A 158 -7.66 18.54 -16.10
C ASP A 158 -8.38 18.82 -14.77
N ALA A 159 -9.60 18.31 -14.57
CA ALA A 159 -10.35 18.49 -13.33
C ALA A 159 -9.62 17.89 -12.11
N LEU A 160 -9.04 16.69 -12.27
CA LEU A 160 -8.25 16.04 -11.21
C LEU A 160 -6.97 16.80 -10.89
N ARG A 161 -6.32 17.37 -11.91
CA ARG A 161 -5.13 18.21 -11.74
C ARG A 161 -5.47 19.47 -10.94
N ASP A 162 -6.56 20.15 -11.28
CA ASP A 162 -6.95 21.41 -10.65
C ASP A 162 -7.35 21.15 -9.18
N LEU A 163 -8.15 20.10 -8.93
CA LEU A 163 -8.47 19.67 -7.56
C LEU A 163 -7.21 19.30 -6.75
N ALA A 164 -6.23 18.64 -7.37
CA ALA A 164 -4.97 18.33 -6.72
C ALA A 164 -4.21 19.61 -6.32
N LEU A 165 -4.25 20.66 -7.14
CA LEU A 165 -3.61 21.94 -6.81
C LEU A 165 -4.35 22.63 -5.66
N ASP A 166 -5.68 22.69 -5.69
CA ASP A 166 -6.49 23.32 -4.65
C ASP A 166 -6.27 22.71 -3.27
N LEU A 167 -6.09 21.38 -3.21
CA LEU A 167 -5.80 20.67 -1.96
C LEU A 167 -4.41 20.96 -1.38
N ARG A 168 -3.48 21.55 -2.15
CA ARG A 168 -2.15 22.00 -1.66
C ARG A 168 -2.17 23.42 -1.08
N ILE A 169 -3.08 24.27 -1.57
CA ILE A 169 -3.16 25.70 -1.22
C ILE A 169 -3.31 25.96 0.30
N PRO A 170 -3.98 25.13 1.11
CA PRO A 170 -4.02 25.32 2.56
C PRO A 170 -2.66 25.19 3.26
N CYS A 171 -1.65 24.60 2.62
CA CYS A 171 -0.33 24.36 3.21
C CYS A 171 0.70 25.45 2.88
N GLU A 172 0.55 26.15 1.76
CA GLU A 172 1.50 27.21 1.34
C GLU A 172 1.30 28.52 2.13
N ASN A 173 0.07 28.81 2.56
CA ASN A 173 -0.24 30.02 3.33
C ASN A 173 0.04 29.92 4.84
N VAL A 174 0.55 28.78 5.33
CA VAL A 174 0.88 28.55 6.76
C VAL A 174 2.38 28.77 7.04
N LEU A 175 3.18 28.99 5.99
CA LEU A 175 4.59 29.39 6.09
C LEU A 175 4.81 30.90 5.91
N GLY A 176 3.74 31.70 6.05
CA GLY A 176 3.79 33.17 6.13
C GLY A 176 4.21 33.66 7.51
#